data_AF-A0A9P6UCN0-F1
#
_entry.id   AF-A0A9P6UCN0-F1
#
_cell.length_a   1.000
_cell.length_b   1.000
_cell.length_c   1.000
_cell.angle_alpha   90.00
_cell.angle_beta   90.00
_cell.angle_gamma   90.00
#
_symmetry.space_group_name_H-M   'P 1'
#
loop_
_entity.id
_entity.type
_entity.pdbx_description
1 polymer ?
#
loop_
_entity_poly.entity_id
_entity_poly.type
_entity_poly.pdbx_seq_one_letter_code
_entity_poly.pdbx_strand_id
1 'polypeptide(L)'
;MSSKRAAPAAAAADAPAKKRSTKINVDNLPHAARQAHKAKSIEKIEMPKRPKTAWSIFFMEYLDKQRAAGKNVAPTAEGANAAKVWKEMTDAQKAPYSEQYQRELASYKERTEEKLQAMSPAEFRQENMRRQALKKAGKKTLPPLKDPNAPKRPLGAYFRFAHDQRATGKYEHLGVKEQAKALGEAWSALPDSVKLPYQEAFKKESESYKVLKAAYDEKAKEFQP
;
A
#
# COMPACT_ATOMS: atom_id res chain seq x y z
N MET A 1 23.60 -35.18 -76.46
CA MET A 1 24.81 -35.09 -75.61
C MET A 1 24.74 -33.79 -74.83
N SER A 2 24.91 -33.85 -73.50
CA SER A 2 25.25 -32.75 -72.57
C SER A 2 24.35 -31.50 -72.58
N SER A 3 23.80 -31.04 -71.46
CA SER A 3 24.58 -30.70 -70.28
C SER A 3 23.68 -30.55 -69.04
N LYS A 4 24.12 -31.18 -67.95
CA LYS A 4 23.62 -30.96 -66.58
C LYS A 4 23.75 -29.49 -66.20
N ARG A 5 22.69 -28.89 -65.68
CA ARG A 5 22.79 -27.79 -64.71
C ARG A 5 22.10 -28.20 -63.43
N ALA A 6 22.92 -28.43 -62.41
CA ALA A 6 22.54 -28.66 -61.04
C ALA A 6 21.98 -27.36 -60.44
N ALA A 7 20.85 -27.46 -59.75
CA ALA A 7 20.42 -26.45 -58.79
C ALA A 7 21.10 -26.74 -57.43
N PRO A 8 21.61 -25.72 -56.71
CA PRO A 8 22.26 -25.93 -55.43
C PRO A 8 21.24 -26.21 -54.31
N ALA A 9 21.64 -27.09 -53.40
CA ALA A 9 20.92 -27.49 -52.20
C ALA A 9 20.56 -26.29 -51.32
N ALA A 10 19.29 -26.23 -50.91
CA ALA A 10 18.83 -25.33 -49.86
C ALA A 10 19.53 -25.70 -48.54
N ALA A 11 20.33 -24.78 -48.03
CA ALA A 11 20.89 -24.84 -46.69
C ALA A 11 19.74 -24.83 -45.66
N ALA A 12 19.57 -25.93 -44.94
CA ALA A 12 18.74 -25.98 -43.74
C ALA A 12 19.40 -25.13 -42.66
N ALA A 13 18.93 -23.90 -42.49
CA ALA A 13 19.29 -23.06 -41.37
C ALA A 13 18.62 -23.61 -40.10
N ASP A 14 19.48 -23.99 -39.16
CA ASP A 14 19.23 -24.45 -37.80
C ASP A 14 18.21 -23.55 -37.07
N ALA A 15 17.07 -24.12 -36.67
CA ALA A 15 16.09 -23.43 -35.83
C ALA A 15 16.51 -23.57 -34.35
N PRO A 16 16.63 -22.48 -33.57
CA PRO A 16 17.11 -22.56 -32.21
C PRO A 16 16.14 -23.38 -31.34
N ALA A 17 16.67 -24.47 -30.78
CA ALA A 17 15.96 -25.33 -29.84
C ALA A 17 15.32 -24.48 -28.73
N LYS A 18 13.99 -24.44 -28.68
CA LYS A 18 13.23 -23.87 -27.55
C LYS A 18 13.70 -24.60 -26.30
N LYS A 19 14.45 -23.90 -25.42
CA LYS A 19 14.84 -24.40 -24.10
C LYS A 19 13.57 -24.90 -23.39
N ARG A 20 13.41 -26.22 -23.28
CA ARG A 20 12.37 -26.82 -22.45
C ARG A 20 12.56 -26.26 -21.05
N SER A 21 11.58 -25.50 -20.58
CA SER A 21 11.49 -25.05 -19.19
C SER A 21 11.48 -26.28 -18.30
N THR A 22 12.62 -26.63 -17.72
CA THR A 22 12.70 -27.61 -16.63
C THR A 22 11.79 -27.11 -15.52
N LYS A 23 10.70 -27.83 -15.25
CA LYS A 23 9.84 -27.58 -14.09
C LYS A 23 10.74 -27.65 -12.85
N ILE A 24 11.02 -26.51 -12.24
CA ILE A 24 11.79 -26.44 -11.01
C ILE A 24 10.97 -27.17 -9.95
N ASN A 25 11.53 -28.23 -9.36
CA ASN A 25 10.91 -28.88 -8.21
C ASN A 25 10.99 -27.90 -7.03
N VAL A 26 9.87 -27.21 -6.78
CA VAL A 26 9.75 -26.18 -5.75
C VAL A 26 10.00 -26.74 -4.36
N ASP A 27 9.78 -28.04 -4.12
CA ASP A 27 9.89 -28.65 -2.79
C ASP A 27 11.34 -28.74 -2.28
N ASN A 28 12.30 -28.80 -3.22
CA ASN A 28 13.73 -28.90 -2.90
C ASN A 28 14.43 -27.53 -2.80
N LEU A 29 13.69 -26.42 -2.97
CA LEU A 29 14.24 -25.08 -2.81
C LEU A 29 14.46 -24.75 -1.31
N PRO A 30 15.48 -23.95 -0.96
CA PRO A 30 15.62 -23.43 0.40
C PRO A 30 14.35 -22.67 0.80
N HIS A 31 14.00 -22.72 2.09
CA HIS A 31 12.71 -22.22 2.60
C HIS A 31 12.40 -20.77 2.16
N ALA A 32 13.40 -19.89 2.12
CA ALA A 32 13.25 -18.52 1.61
C ALA A 32 12.90 -18.46 0.11
N ALA A 33 13.50 -19.32 -0.71
CA ALA A 33 13.20 -19.41 -2.14
C ALA A 33 11.81 -20.02 -2.41
N ARG A 34 11.37 -20.98 -1.59
CA ARG A 34 9.98 -21.50 -1.61
C ARG A 34 8.96 -20.41 -1.27
N GLN A 35 9.20 -19.64 -0.22
CA GLN A 35 8.34 -18.51 0.15
C GLN A 35 8.30 -17.44 -0.95
N ALA A 36 9.44 -17.13 -1.56
CA ALA A 36 9.51 -16.17 -2.66
C ALA A 36 8.79 -16.68 -3.92
N HIS A 37 8.89 -17.98 -4.24
CA HIS A 37 8.15 -18.59 -5.34
C HIS A 37 6.63 -18.58 -5.08
N LYS A 38 6.21 -18.98 -3.88
CA LYS A 38 4.81 -18.93 -3.43
C LYS A 38 4.26 -17.50 -3.43
N ALA A 39 5.07 -16.51 -3.06
CA ALA A 39 4.67 -15.11 -3.13
C ALA A 39 4.52 -14.61 -4.57
N LYS A 40 5.35 -15.08 -5.52
CA LYS A 40 5.23 -14.71 -6.94
C LYS A 40 4.01 -15.33 -7.62
N SER A 41 3.51 -16.46 -7.12
CA SER A 41 2.29 -17.11 -7.62
C SER A 41 1.00 -16.55 -7.03
N ILE A 42 1.07 -15.68 -6.02
CA ILE A 42 -0.11 -14.97 -5.51
C ILE A 42 -0.47 -13.86 -6.48
N GLU A 43 -1.70 -13.91 -7.00
CA GLU A 43 -2.24 -12.90 -7.89
C GLU A 43 -2.25 -11.52 -7.18
N LYS A 44 -1.82 -10.49 -7.92
CA LYS A 44 -1.71 -9.14 -7.38
C LYS A 44 -3.11 -8.55 -7.25
N ILE A 45 -3.50 -8.21 -6.02
CA ILE A 45 -4.71 -7.42 -5.80
C ILE A 45 -4.51 -6.00 -6.34
N GLU A 46 -5.34 -5.62 -7.31
CA GLU A 46 -5.35 -4.28 -7.89
C GLU A 46 -6.14 -3.32 -6.98
N MET A 47 -5.41 -2.51 -6.22
CA MET A 47 -5.99 -1.40 -5.47
C MET A 47 -6.29 -0.22 -6.42
N PRO A 48 -7.35 0.57 -6.16
CA PRO A 48 -7.56 1.82 -6.86
C PRO A 48 -6.28 2.68 -6.85
N LYS A 49 -6.01 3.38 -7.96
CA LYS A 49 -4.87 4.29 -8.06
C LYS A 49 -5.23 5.63 -7.45
N ARG A 50 -4.28 6.26 -6.76
CA ARG A 50 -4.46 7.62 -6.24
C ARG A 50 -4.75 8.58 -7.40
N PRO A 51 -5.68 9.53 -7.22
CA PRO A 51 -6.00 10.50 -8.25
C PRO A 51 -4.85 11.49 -8.45
N LYS A 52 -4.85 12.15 -9.61
CA LYS A 52 -3.92 13.21 -9.94
C LYS A 52 -4.17 14.42 -9.04
N THR A 53 -3.10 15.03 -8.52
CA THR A 53 -3.21 16.27 -7.73
C THR A 53 -3.69 17.43 -8.61
N ALA A 54 -4.19 18.51 -8.00
CA ALA A 54 -4.63 19.72 -8.72
C ALA A 54 -3.55 20.23 -9.71
N TRP A 55 -2.30 20.34 -9.26
CA TRP A 55 -1.16 20.66 -10.12
C TRP A 55 -0.98 19.68 -11.28
N SER A 56 -1.11 18.37 -11.04
CA SER A 56 -0.96 17.36 -12.09
C SER A 56 -2.09 17.44 -13.12
N ILE A 57 -3.31 17.76 -12.70
CA ILE A 57 -4.45 17.96 -13.60
C ILE A 57 -4.17 19.17 -14.48
N PHE A 58 -3.83 20.31 -13.88
CA PHE A 58 -3.41 21.51 -14.60
C PHE A 58 -2.24 21.24 -15.55
N PHE A 59 -1.21 20.54 -15.09
CA PHE A 59 -0.01 20.31 -15.88
C PHE A 59 -0.31 19.47 -17.12
N MET A 60 -1.17 18.46 -17.01
CA MET A 60 -1.61 17.68 -18.16
C MET A 60 -2.40 18.54 -19.15
N GLU A 61 -3.32 19.38 -18.65
CA GLU A 61 -4.09 20.30 -19.50
C GLU A 61 -3.19 21.35 -20.18
N TYR A 62 -2.20 21.89 -19.46
CA TYR A 62 -1.20 22.79 -20.01
C TYR A 62 -0.45 22.13 -21.17
N LEU A 63 0.01 20.88 -21.00
CA LEU A 63 0.70 20.15 -22.06
C LEU A 63 -0.21 19.90 -23.26
N ASP A 64 -1.49 19.57 -23.04
CA ASP A 64 -2.46 19.37 -24.12
C ASP A 64 -2.68 20.66 -24.93
N LYS A 65 -2.75 21.81 -24.26
CA LYS A 65 -2.80 23.14 -24.91
C LYS A 65 -1.55 23.42 -25.75
N GLN A 66 -0.36 23.07 -25.26
CA GLN A 66 0.87 23.25 -26.03
C GLN A 66 0.95 22.30 -27.24
N ARG A 67 0.47 21.05 -27.14
CA ARG A 67 0.35 20.13 -28.28
C ARG A 67 -0.60 20.66 -29.34
N ALA A 68 -1.74 21.17 -28.91
CA ALA A 68 -2.73 21.77 -29.81
C ALA A 68 -2.19 23.01 -30.54
N ALA A 69 -1.28 23.76 -29.90
CA ALA A 69 -0.53 24.85 -30.53
C ALA A 69 0.60 24.40 -31.48
N GLY A 70 0.67 23.10 -31.81
CA GLY A 70 1.67 22.52 -32.72
C GLY A 70 3.06 22.37 -32.12
N LYS A 71 3.23 22.58 -30.81
CA LYS A 71 4.53 22.39 -30.16
C LYS A 71 4.77 20.91 -29.88
N ASN A 72 5.97 20.43 -30.20
CA ASN A 72 6.42 19.11 -29.77
C ASN A 72 6.78 19.18 -28.27
N VAL A 73 5.83 18.82 -27.41
CA VAL A 73 6.02 18.91 -25.96
C VAL A 73 6.55 17.62 -25.36
N ALA A 74 7.82 17.66 -24.96
CA ALA A 74 8.34 16.76 -23.95
C ALA A 74 7.89 17.28 -22.57
N PRO A 75 7.15 16.49 -21.76
CA PRO A 75 6.70 16.91 -20.43
C PRO A 75 7.84 17.40 -19.53
N THR A 76 9.03 16.82 -19.69
CA THR A 76 10.24 17.22 -18.95
C THR A 76 10.77 18.61 -19.32
N ALA A 77 10.59 19.05 -20.57
CA ALA A 77 11.04 20.37 -21.03
C ALA A 77 10.12 21.49 -20.57
N GLU A 78 8.81 21.22 -20.49
CA GLU A 78 7.78 22.22 -20.21
C GLU A 78 7.44 22.37 -18.72
N GLY A 79 7.97 21.49 -17.85
CA GLY A 79 7.67 21.49 -16.42
C GLY A 79 7.95 22.83 -15.73
N ALA A 80 9.08 23.48 -16.06
CA ALA A 80 9.46 24.77 -15.49
C ALA A 80 8.52 25.90 -15.94
N ASN A 81 8.11 25.91 -17.21
CA ASN A 81 7.19 26.91 -17.74
C ASN A 81 5.82 26.78 -17.11
N ALA A 82 5.27 25.55 -17.08
CA ALA A 82 4.00 25.29 -16.43
C ALA A 82 4.01 25.67 -14.94
N ALA A 83 5.14 25.46 -14.25
CA ALA A 83 5.24 25.79 -12.83
C ALA A 83 5.21 27.31 -12.58
N LYS A 84 5.81 28.10 -13.48
CA LYS A 84 5.69 29.57 -13.47
C LYS A 84 4.24 30.00 -13.65
N VAL A 85 3.57 29.47 -14.67
CA VAL A 85 2.15 29.76 -14.94
C VAL A 85 1.28 29.42 -13.73
N TRP A 86 1.44 28.23 -13.15
CA TRP A 86 0.70 27.85 -11.95
C TRP A 86 0.98 28.72 -10.74
N LYS A 87 2.21 29.21 -10.57
CA LYS A 87 2.55 30.13 -9.49
C LYS A 87 1.82 31.47 -9.66
N GLU A 88 1.72 31.98 -10.89
CA GLU A 88 1.08 33.25 -11.24
C GLU A 88 -0.45 33.17 -11.28
N MET A 89 -1.03 31.98 -11.42
CA MET A 89 -2.47 31.78 -11.38
C MET A 89 -3.08 32.22 -10.04
N THR A 90 -4.23 32.88 -10.12
CA THR A 90 -5.06 33.22 -8.97
C THR A 90 -5.70 31.98 -8.34
N ASP A 91 -6.16 32.12 -7.10
CA ASP A 91 -6.86 31.02 -6.41
C ASP A 91 -8.17 30.65 -7.14
N ALA A 92 -8.85 31.63 -7.74
CA ALA A 92 -10.04 31.37 -8.57
C ALA A 92 -9.72 30.54 -9.82
N GLN A 93 -8.56 30.75 -10.45
CA GLN A 93 -8.11 29.93 -11.59
C GLN A 93 -7.64 28.54 -11.15
N LYS A 94 -7.14 28.40 -9.91
CA LYS A 94 -6.73 27.11 -9.31
C LYS A 94 -7.90 26.30 -8.75
N ALA A 95 -8.99 26.97 -8.35
CA ALA A 95 -10.18 26.38 -7.76
C ALA A 95 -10.73 25.16 -8.52
N PRO A 96 -10.97 25.20 -9.85
CA PRO A 96 -11.51 24.04 -10.57
C PRO A 96 -10.61 22.81 -10.48
N TYR A 97 -9.28 22.99 -10.51
CA TYR A 97 -8.33 21.88 -10.36
C TYR A 97 -8.32 21.30 -8.95
N SER A 98 -8.47 22.16 -7.94
CA SER A 98 -8.57 21.74 -6.53
C SER A 98 -9.86 20.97 -6.29
N GLU A 99 -11.00 21.48 -6.76
CA GLU A 99 -12.31 20.83 -6.65
C GLU A 99 -12.33 19.49 -7.37
N GLN A 100 -11.79 19.42 -8.59
CA GLN A 100 -11.67 18.16 -9.32
C GLN A 100 -10.79 17.17 -8.56
N TYR A 101 -9.66 17.60 -7.99
CA TYR A 101 -8.83 16.75 -7.15
C TYR A 101 -9.58 16.22 -5.92
N GLN A 102 -10.33 17.08 -5.21
CA GLN A 102 -11.10 16.66 -4.03
C GLN A 102 -12.21 15.67 -4.38
N ARG A 103 -12.94 15.90 -5.48
CA ARG A 103 -13.96 14.97 -5.98
C ARG A 103 -13.37 13.61 -6.30
N GLU A 104 -12.28 13.59 -7.06
CA GLU A 104 -11.58 12.34 -7.40
C GLU A 104 -10.98 11.67 -6.17
N LEU A 105 -10.52 12.44 -5.19
CA LEU A 105 -10.02 11.93 -3.91
C LEU A 105 -11.13 11.29 -3.07
N ALA A 106 -12.33 11.87 -3.06
CA ALA A 106 -13.50 11.28 -2.41
C ALA A 106 -13.88 9.95 -3.08
N SER A 107 -14.06 9.95 -4.41
CA SER A 107 -14.35 8.73 -5.17
C SER A 107 -13.26 7.66 -5.02
N TYR A 108 -11.98 8.07 -4.94
CA TYR A 108 -10.88 7.16 -4.67
C TYR A 108 -10.98 6.51 -3.29
N LYS A 109 -11.33 7.28 -2.25
CA LYS A 109 -11.50 6.77 -0.88
C LYS A 109 -12.65 5.76 -0.83
N GLU A 110 -13.80 6.09 -1.41
CA GLU A 110 -14.97 5.21 -1.49
C GLU A 110 -14.65 3.90 -2.21
N ARG A 111 -14.12 3.96 -3.43
CA ARG A 111 -13.72 2.76 -4.19
C ARG A 111 -12.68 1.92 -3.46
N THR A 112 -11.78 2.58 -2.72
CA THR A 112 -10.76 1.88 -1.92
C THR A 112 -11.39 1.18 -0.73
N GLU A 113 -12.32 1.84 -0.03
CA GLU A 113 -13.04 1.28 1.10
C GLU A 113 -13.95 0.12 0.68
N GLU A 114 -14.73 0.29 -0.39
CA GLU A 114 -15.56 -0.77 -0.97
C GLU A 114 -14.71 -1.99 -1.35
N LYS A 115 -13.56 -1.78 -2.02
CA LYS A 115 -12.63 -2.87 -2.34
C LYS A 115 -12.07 -3.53 -1.08
N LEU A 116 -11.75 -2.76 -0.03
CA LEU A 116 -11.27 -3.30 1.25
C LEU A 116 -12.35 -4.09 1.99
N GLN A 117 -13.61 -3.68 1.93
CA GLN A 117 -14.73 -4.37 2.55
C GLN A 117 -15.13 -5.65 1.79
N ALA A 118 -15.02 -5.64 0.46
CA ALA A 118 -15.33 -6.78 -0.39
C ALA A 118 -14.29 -7.91 -0.32
N MET A 119 -13.07 -7.61 0.16
CA MET A 119 -12.01 -8.60 0.25
C MET A 119 -12.19 -9.55 1.44
N SER A 120 -11.84 -10.82 1.22
CA SER A 120 -11.84 -11.81 2.27
C SER A 120 -10.59 -11.69 3.16
N PRO A 121 -10.68 -12.10 4.44
CA PRO A 121 -9.51 -12.16 5.31
C PRO A 121 -8.34 -12.99 4.75
N ALA A 122 -8.60 -14.00 3.91
CA ALA A 122 -7.55 -14.78 3.26
C ALA A 122 -6.82 -13.98 2.16
N GLU A 123 -7.56 -13.23 1.34
CA GLU A 123 -6.99 -12.35 0.31
C GLU A 123 -6.05 -11.31 0.94
N PHE A 124 -6.47 -10.70 2.06
CA PHE A 124 -5.64 -9.81 2.85
C PHE A 124 -4.31 -10.45 3.28
N ARG A 125 -4.36 -11.70 3.76
CA ARG A 125 -3.14 -12.41 4.17
C ARG A 125 -2.24 -12.75 3.00
N GLN A 126 -2.80 -13.24 1.89
CA GLN A 126 -2.04 -13.57 0.69
C GLN A 126 -1.35 -12.32 0.11
N GLU A 127 -2.07 -11.22 -0.07
CA GLU A 127 -1.49 -9.96 -0.58
C GLU A 127 -0.44 -9.40 0.38
N ASN A 128 -0.62 -9.52 1.69
CA ASN A 128 0.38 -9.10 2.67
C ASN A 128 1.63 -9.97 2.67
N MET A 129 1.49 -11.29 2.50
CA MET A 129 2.62 -12.19 2.29
C MET A 129 3.39 -11.82 1.02
N ARG A 130 2.67 -11.51 -0.07
CA ARG A 130 3.26 -11.05 -1.33
C ARG A 130 4.05 -9.76 -1.15
N ARG A 131 3.45 -8.73 -0.50
CA ARG A 131 4.13 -7.45 -0.20
C ARG A 131 5.37 -7.64 0.66
N GLN A 132 5.28 -8.48 1.70
CA GLN A 132 6.41 -8.76 2.58
C GLN A 132 7.55 -9.46 1.83
N ALA A 133 7.25 -10.44 0.99
CA ALA A 133 8.26 -11.13 0.18
C ALA A 133 8.94 -10.17 -0.81
N LEU A 134 8.19 -9.28 -1.45
CA LEU A 134 8.75 -8.26 -2.33
C LEU A 134 9.63 -7.26 -1.58
N LYS A 135 9.22 -6.83 -0.38
CA LYS A 135 10.04 -5.99 0.50
C LYS A 135 11.35 -6.68 0.89
N LYS A 136 11.31 -7.97 1.25
CA LYS A 136 12.50 -8.79 1.53
C LYS A 136 13.40 -8.93 0.30
N ALA A 137 12.82 -8.96 -0.90
CA ALA A 137 13.56 -8.97 -2.16
C ALA A 137 14.07 -7.57 -2.60
N GLY A 138 14.08 -6.58 -1.71
CA GLY A 138 14.62 -5.24 -1.97
C GLY A 138 13.74 -4.33 -2.83
N LYS A 139 12.52 -4.77 -3.20
CA LYS A 139 11.60 -3.92 -3.96
C LYS A 139 10.94 -2.92 -3.02
N LYS A 140 10.93 -1.63 -3.42
CA LYS A 140 10.13 -0.60 -2.75
C LYS A 140 8.65 -0.93 -2.94
N THR A 141 8.03 -1.55 -1.94
CA THR A 141 6.62 -1.93 -1.98
C THR A 141 5.77 -1.11 -1.03
N LEU A 142 4.48 -1.03 -1.36
CA LEU A 142 3.46 -0.43 -0.50
C LEU A 142 3.41 -1.12 0.88
N PRO A 143 2.99 -0.39 1.94
CA PRO A 143 2.78 -0.96 3.26
C PRO A 143 1.77 -2.12 3.22
N PRO A 144 1.72 -2.97 4.26
CA PRO A 144 0.69 -4.00 4.37
C PRO A 144 -0.72 -3.42 4.24
N LEU A 145 -1.59 -4.13 3.50
CA LEU A 145 -3.02 -3.90 3.51
C LEU A 145 -3.58 -4.17 4.91
N LYS A 146 -4.52 -3.33 5.32
CA LYS A 146 -5.21 -3.42 6.59
C LYS A 146 -6.64 -3.83 6.28
N ASP A 147 -7.05 -4.95 6.87
CA ASP A 147 -8.42 -5.41 6.79
C ASP A 147 -9.30 -4.58 7.74
N PRO A 148 -10.37 -3.92 7.25
CA PRO A 148 -11.32 -3.19 8.10
C PRO A 148 -11.99 -4.07 9.16
N ASN A 149 -12.19 -5.36 8.87
CA ASN A 149 -12.86 -6.34 9.73
C ASN A 149 -11.90 -7.06 10.70
N ALA A 150 -10.58 -6.81 10.60
CA ALA A 150 -9.63 -7.41 11.52
C ALA A 150 -9.82 -6.86 12.95
N PRO A 151 -9.86 -7.73 13.98
CA PRO A 151 -9.94 -7.29 15.37
C PRO A 151 -8.81 -6.31 15.70
N LYS A 152 -9.15 -5.17 16.29
CA LYS A 152 -8.18 -4.16 16.72
C LYS A 152 -7.54 -4.59 18.03
N ARG A 153 -6.22 -4.41 18.14
CA ARG A 153 -5.51 -4.68 19.39
C ARG A 153 -6.04 -3.76 20.49
N PRO A 154 -6.31 -4.29 21.70
CA PRO A 154 -6.81 -3.48 22.80
C PRO A 154 -5.77 -2.47 23.23
N LEU A 155 -6.24 -1.31 23.68
CA LEU A 155 -5.36 -0.25 24.17
C LEU A 155 -4.76 -0.66 25.53
N GLY A 156 -3.43 -0.63 25.64
CA GLY A 156 -2.72 -0.95 26.87
C GLY A 156 -3.08 -0.03 28.04
N ALA A 157 -2.94 -0.51 29.27
CA ALA A 157 -3.30 0.22 30.49
C ALA A 157 -2.71 1.64 30.55
N TYR A 158 -1.40 1.77 30.28
CA TYR A 158 -0.73 3.08 30.21
C TYR A 158 -1.33 4.00 29.15
N PHE A 159 -1.64 3.48 27.96
CA PHE A 159 -2.17 4.31 26.87
C PHE A 159 -3.60 4.78 27.13
N ARG A 160 -4.40 4.01 27.89
CA ARG A 160 -5.71 4.45 28.39
C ARG A 160 -5.56 5.62 29.35
N PHE A 161 -4.70 5.46 30.35
CA PHE A 161 -4.36 6.55 31.25
C PHE A 161 -3.85 7.78 30.51
N ALA A 162 -2.93 7.61 29.56
CA ALA A 162 -2.40 8.71 28.75
C ALA A 162 -3.48 9.39 27.90
N HIS A 163 -4.47 8.64 27.40
CA HIS A 163 -5.61 9.20 26.68
C HIS A 163 -6.47 10.06 27.61
N ASP A 164 -6.85 9.54 28.78
CA ASP A 164 -7.66 10.27 29.76
C ASP A 164 -6.94 11.53 30.24
N GLN A 165 -5.64 11.43 30.52
CA GLN A 165 -4.83 12.57 30.95
C GLN A 165 -4.68 13.63 29.85
N ARG A 166 -4.55 13.25 28.58
CA ARG A 166 -4.55 14.22 27.48
C ARG A 166 -5.90 14.90 27.31
N ALA A 167 -6.99 14.17 27.54
CA ALA A 167 -8.35 14.73 27.48
C ALA A 167 -8.59 15.81 28.55
N THR A 168 -7.82 15.83 29.64
CA THR A 168 -7.89 16.90 30.66
C THR A 168 -7.35 18.26 30.18
N GLY A 169 -6.69 18.34 29.03
CA GLY A 169 -6.06 19.57 28.51
C GLY A 169 -4.77 19.98 29.21
N LYS A 170 -4.41 19.35 30.35
CA LYS A 170 -3.22 19.69 31.16
C LYS A 170 -1.90 19.70 30.37
N TYR A 171 -1.81 18.89 29.32
CA TYR A 171 -0.58 18.69 28.55
C TYR A 171 -0.63 19.31 27.14
N GLU A 172 -1.70 20.03 26.78
CA GLU A 172 -1.93 20.50 25.41
C GLU A 172 -0.90 21.55 24.95
N HIS A 173 -0.36 22.33 25.90
CA HIS A 173 0.68 23.34 25.66
C HIS A 173 2.08 22.75 25.42
N LEU A 174 2.29 21.46 25.72
CA LEU A 174 3.59 20.80 25.60
C LEU A 174 3.73 20.11 24.24
N GLY A 175 4.97 19.98 23.74
CA GLY A 175 5.25 19.18 22.55
C GLY A 175 4.98 17.69 22.79
N VAL A 176 4.60 16.93 21.75
CA VAL A 176 4.24 15.49 21.86
C VAL A 176 5.27 14.65 22.64
N LYS A 177 6.57 14.95 22.48
CA LYS A 177 7.66 14.27 23.20
C LYS A 177 7.65 14.57 24.70
N GLU A 178 7.42 15.83 25.06
CA GLU A 178 7.37 16.29 26.45
C GLU A 178 6.12 15.75 27.15
N GLN A 179 4.98 15.75 26.46
CA GLN A 179 3.76 15.10 26.95
C GLN A 179 4.01 13.62 27.27
N ALA A 180 4.67 12.90 26.36
CA ALA A 180 4.96 11.48 26.55
C ALA A 180 5.88 11.24 27.77
N LYS A 181 6.87 12.11 27.99
CA LYS A 181 7.75 12.04 29.17
C LYS A 181 6.98 12.29 30.47
N ALA A 182 6.23 13.38 30.54
CA ALA A 182 5.46 13.75 31.73
C ALA A 182 4.39 12.69 32.08
N LEU A 183 3.71 12.13 31.08
CA LEU A 183 2.73 11.05 31.29
C LEU A 183 3.40 9.75 31.75
N GLY A 184 4.58 9.44 31.25
CA GLY A 184 5.36 8.27 31.68
C GLY A 184 5.80 8.38 33.15
N GLU A 185 6.27 9.56 33.56
CA GLU A 185 6.63 9.86 34.96
C GLU A 185 5.39 9.80 35.86
N ALA A 186 4.29 10.45 35.46
CA ALA A 186 3.03 10.42 36.20
C ALA A 186 2.50 9.00 36.36
N TRP A 187 2.49 8.20 35.29
CA TRP A 187 2.08 6.80 35.36
C TRP A 187 2.97 6.00 36.31
N SER A 188 4.29 6.22 36.29
CA SER A 188 5.21 5.47 37.15
C SER A 188 5.00 5.79 38.64
N ALA A 189 4.72 7.06 38.95
CA ALA A 189 4.46 7.55 40.31
C ALA A 189 3.08 7.15 40.87
N LEU A 190 2.13 6.72 40.03
CA LEU A 190 0.81 6.30 40.50
C LEU A 190 0.88 5.02 41.35
N PRO A 191 0.08 4.90 42.43
CA PRO A 191 -0.04 3.67 43.18
C PRO A 191 -0.75 2.59 42.38
N ASP A 192 -0.50 1.32 42.72
CA ASP A 192 -1.09 0.18 42.03
C ASP A 192 -2.62 0.17 42.11
N SER A 193 -3.20 0.68 43.19
CA SER A 193 -4.66 0.86 43.33
C SER A 193 -5.29 1.71 42.23
N VAL A 194 -4.59 2.75 41.76
CA VAL A 194 -5.06 3.62 40.68
C VAL A 194 -4.75 3.03 39.31
N LYS A 195 -3.68 2.24 39.19
CA LYS A 195 -3.33 1.51 37.96
C LYS A 195 -4.22 0.30 37.71
N LEU A 196 -4.71 -0.35 38.77
CA LEU A 196 -5.53 -1.57 38.74
C LEU A 196 -6.73 -1.47 37.78
N PRO A 197 -7.61 -0.44 37.85
CA PRO A 197 -8.75 -0.35 36.92
C PRO A 197 -8.31 -0.29 35.45
N TYR A 198 -7.21 0.39 35.13
CA TYR A 198 -6.65 0.43 33.77
C TYR A 198 -6.10 -0.93 33.33
N GLN A 199 -5.46 -1.66 34.24
CA GLN A 199 -4.93 -2.99 33.98
C GLN A 199 -6.05 -4.02 33.79
N GLU A 200 -7.09 -3.98 34.62
CA GLU A 200 -8.27 -4.86 34.50
C GLU A 200 -9.04 -4.60 33.22
N ALA A 201 -9.26 -3.33 32.85
CA ALA A 201 -9.87 -2.96 31.58
C ALA A 201 -9.07 -3.52 30.39
N PHE A 202 -7.74 -3.40 30.43
CA PHE A 202 -6.87 -3.99 29.40
C PHE A 202 -6.94 -5.53 29.39
N LYS A 203 -6.93 -6.19 30.54
CA LYS A 203 -7.04 -7.66 30.65
C LYS A 203 -8.34 -8.16 30.02
N LYS A 204 -9.47 -7.57 30.40
CA LYS A 204 -10.80 -7.91 29.87
C LYS A 204 -10.87 -7.76 28.35
N GLU A 205 -10.41 -6.63 27.82
CA GLU A 205 -10.40 -6.42 26.37
C GLU A 205 -9.35 -7.28 25.65
N SER A 206 -8.25 -7.65 26.33
CA SER A 206 -7.27 -8.57 25.77
C SER A 206 -7.80 -9.99 25.64
N GLU A 207 -8.63 -10.44 26.56
CA GLU A 207 -9.29 -11.75 26.47
C GLU A 207 -10.30 -11.78 25.32
N SER A 208 -11.16 -10.76 25.22
CA SER A 208 -12.10 -10.67 24.10
C SER A 208 -11.38 -10.55 22.75
N TYR A 209 -10.30 -9.76 22.68
CA TYR A 209 -9.47 -9.66 21.48
C TYR A 209 -8.85 -11.00 21.08
N LYS A 210 -8.35 -11.80 22.04
CA LYS A 210 -7.77 -13.13 21.73
C LYS A 210 -8.81 -14.04 21.08
N VAL A 211 -10.04 -14.07 21.60
CA VAL A 211 -11.15 -14.86 21.03
C VAL A 211 -11.51 -14.37 19.63
N LEU A 212 -11.76 -13.07 19.47
CA LEU A 212 -12.10 -12.48 18.17
C LEU A 212 -10.99 -12.69 17.14
N LYS A 213 -9.73 -12.56 17.56
CA LYS A 213 -8.57 -12.76 16.69
C LYS A 213 -8.40 -14.21 16.27
N ALA A 214 -8.63 -15.17 17.16
CA ALA A 214 -8.61 -16.58 16.81
C ALA A 214 -9.69 -16.88 15.74
N ALA A 215 -10.93 -16.44 15.96
CA ALA A 215 -12.01 -16.60 14.99
C ALA A 215 -11.70 -15.95 13.63
N TYR A 216 -11.11 -14.75 13.64
CA TYR A 216 -10.65 -14.07 12.42
C TYR A 216 -9.53 -14.86 11.71
N ASP A 217 -8.56 -15.35 12.46
CA ASP A 217 -7.43 -16.11 11.91
C ASP A 217 -7.90 -17.44 11.29
N GLU A 218 -8.92 -18.10 11.87
CA GLU A 218 -9.57 -19.29 11.30
C GLU A 218 -10.33 -18.98 10.01
N LYS A 219 -11.19 -17.95 9.97
CA LYS A 219 -11.89 -17.53 8.74
C LYS A 219 -10.95 -17.26 7.58
N ALA A 220 -9.83 -16.63 7.90
CA ALA A 220 -8.83 -16.32 6.91
C ALA A 220 -8.09 -17.59 6.41
N LYS A 221 -8.09 -18.71 7.17
CA LYS A 221 -7.48 -20.00 6.77
C LYS A 221 -8.45 -20.83 5.94
N GLU A 222 -9.73 -20.78 6.30
CA GLU A 222 -10.81 -21.57 5.73
C GLU A 222 -11.13 -21.21 4.27
N PHE A 223 -10.86 -19.97 3.85
CA PHE A 223 -10.91 -19.58 2.45
C PHE A 223 -9.66 -20.07 1.70
N GLN A 224 -9.58 -21.39 1.51
CA GLN A 224 -8.82 -22.05 0.46
C GLN A 224 -9.84 -22.65 -0.51
N PRO A 225 -10.03 -22.08 -1.71
CA PRO A 225 -10.80 -22.76 -2.76
C PRO A 225 -10.10 -24.04 -3.22
#